data_AF-A0A7W7H2F6-F1
#
_entry.id   AF-A0A7W7H2F6-F1
#
_cell.length_a   1.000
_cell.length_b   1.000
_cell.length_c   1.000
_cell.angle_alpha   90.00
_cell.angle_beta   90.00
_cell.angle_gamma   90.00
#
_symmetry.space_group_name_H-M   'P 1'
#
loop_
_entity.id
_entity.type
_entity.pdbx_description
1 polymer ?
#
loop_
_entity_poly.entity_id
_entity_poly.type
_entity_poly.pdbx_seq_one_letter_code
_entity_poly.pdbx_strand_id
1 'polypeptide(L)'
;MLYLVLFTLILLTTAVFAAWPAFHAATPGGATTSVDGDRSPARATTLEGALTAQLVRGEINREQYQRALERLAARDEAEHPLSVPEKGDSSAGA
;
A
#
# COMPACT_ATOMS: atom_id res chain seq x y z
N MET A 1 -13.18 -0.60 -35.21
CA MET A 1 -13.46 -1.28 -33.93
C MET A 1 -12.33 -1.10 -32.93
N LEU A 2 -11.10 -1.49 -33.24
CA LEU A 2 -9.94 -1.28 -32.35
C LEU A 2 -9.78 0.17 -31.87
N TYR A 3 -9.86 1.15 -32.77
CA TYR A 3 -9.77 2.57 -32.42
C TYR A 3 -10.89 3.05 -31.48
N LEU A 4 -12.13 2.60 -31.71
CA LEU A 4 -13.25 2.90 -30.81
C LEU A 4 -13.02 2.31 -29.42
N VAL A 5 -12.54 1.07 -29.35
CA VAL A 5 -12.22 0.41 -28.08
C VAL A 5 -11.11 1.16 -27.34
N LEU A 6 -10.03 1.54 -28.04
CA LEU A 6 -8.93 2.31 -27.45
C LEU A 6 -9.40 3.67 -26.94
N PHE A 7 -10.19 4.39 -27.74
CA PHE A 7 -10.73 5.69 -27.37
C PHE A 7 -11.67 5.62 -26.15
N THR A 8 -12.49 4.57 -26.09
CA THR A 8 -13.40 4.32 -24.96
C THR A 8 -12.61 4.01 -23.68
N LEU A 9 -11.53 3.21 -23.79
CA LEU A 9 -10.64 2.92 -22.66
C LEU A 9 -9.95 4.18 -22.14
N ILE A 10 -9.42 5.02 -23.05
CA ILE A 10 -8.78 6.29 -22.67
C ILE A 10 -9.79 7.18 -21.94
N LEU A 11 -10.98 7.38 -22.50
CA LEU A 11 -12.05 8.16 -21.86
C LEU A 11 -12.42 7.63 -20.47
N LEU A 12 -12.54 6.31 -20.32
CA LEU A 12 -12.87 5.68 -19.04
C LEU A 12 -11.78 5.95 -17.99
N THR A 13 -10.51 5.77 -18.37
CA THR A 13 -9.38 6.02 -17.46
C THR A 13 -9.26 7.48 -17.06
N THR A 14 -9.45 8.41 -18.01
CA THR A 14 -9.43 9.86 -17.73
C THR A 14 -10.60 10.26 -16.83
N ALA A 15 -11.79 9.71 -17.05
CA ALA A 15 -12.97 9.99 -16.23
C ALA A 15 -12.79 9.50 -14.78
N VAL A 16 -12.23 8.30 -14.59
CA VAL A 16 -11.93 7.77 -13.25
C VAL A 16 -10.88 8.64 -12.56
N PHE A 17 -9.80 9.02 -13.26
CA PHE A 17 -8.73 9.84 -12.69
C PHE A 17 -9.20 11.26 -12.33
N ALA A 18 -10.07 11.86 -13.15
CA ALA A 18 -10.65 13.18 -12.88
C ALA A 18 -11.70 13.15 -11.76
N ALA A 19 -12.46 12.06 -11.62
CA ALA A 19 -13.45 11.90 -10.56
C ALA A 19 -12.83 11.46 -9.21
N TRP A 20 -11.65 10.84 -9.24
CA TRP A 20 -10.87 10.41 -8.07
C TRP A 20 -10.76 11.48 -6.95
N PRO A 21 -10.38 12.75 -7.22
CA PRO A 21 -10.34 13.79 -6.18
C PRO A 21 -11.73 14.16 -5.62
N ALA A 22 -12.79 14.08 -6.41
CA ALA A 22 -14.14 14.39 -5.94
C ALA A 22 -14.71 13.27 -5.04
N PHE A 23 -14.38 12.01 -5.33
CA PHE A 23 -14.69 10.88 -4.44
C PHE A 23 -13.88 10.91 -3.14
N HIS A 24 -12.64 11.42 -3.16
CA HIS A 24 -11.87 11.67 -1.94
C HIS A 24 -12.34 12.91 -1.15
N ALA A 25 -12.97 13.90 -1.81
CA ALA A 25 -13.51 15.09 -1.15
C ALA A 25 -14.91 14.87 -0.53
N ALA A 26 -15.62 13.82 -0.96
CA ALA A 26 -16.94 13.47 -0.43
C ALA A 26 -16.85 12.69 0.89
N THR A 27 -16.28 13.30 1.92
CA THR A 27 -16.46 12.85 3.31
C THR A 27 -17.81 13.38 3.80
N PRO A 28 -18.80 12.53 4.13
CA PRO A 28 -20.05 12.98 4.71
C PRO A 28 -19.78 13.38 6.16
N GLY A 29 -19.98 14.65 6.49
CA GLY A 29 -19.67 15.13 7.84
C GLY A 29 -20.24 16.50 8.12
N GLY A 30 -21.56 16.58 8.16
CA GLY A 30 -22.22 17.70 8.81
C GLY A 30 -21.85 17.77 10.30
N ALA A 31 -21.51 18.97 10.74
CA ALA A 31 -21.77 19.52 12.07
C ALA A 31 -21.13 18.85 13.32
N THR A 32 -20.12 19.56 13.83
CA THR A 32 -19.85 19.88 15.25
C THR A 32 -19.05 18.92 16.15
N THR A 33 -18.08 19.58 16.80
CA THR A 33 -17.46 19.31 18.11
C THR A 33 -16.13 18.56 18.11
N SER A 34 -15.10 19.34 18.39
CA SER A 34 -13.71 18.99 18.67
C SER A 34 -13.57 17.95 19.77
N VAL A 35 -12.85 16.87 19.48
CA VAL A 35 -11.89 16.26 20.41
C VAL A 35 -10.68 15.85 19.57
N ASP A 36 -9.53 16.36 19.96
CA ASP A 36 -8.20 16.00 19.46
C ASP A 36 -8.03 14.48 19.33
N GLY A 37 -7.57 14.10 18.16
CA GLY A 37 -7.19 12.76 17.80
C GLY A 37 -6.79 12.79 16.35
N ASP A 38 -5.55 13.20 16.10
CA ASP A 38 -4.86 13.20 14.81
C ASP A 38 -4.98 11.81 14.15
N ARG A 39 -6.12 11.55 13.51
CA ARG A 39 -6.36 10.45 12.59
C ARG A 39 -6.25 10.98 11.17
N SER A 40 -5.25 11.83 10.91
CA SER A 40 -4.71 11.86 9.56
C SER A 40 -4.37 10.40 9.20
N PRO A 41 -4.86 9.85 8.06
CA PRO A 41 -4.48 8.51 7.66
C PRO A 41 -2.96 8.52 7.57
N ALA A 42 -2.30 7.90 8.56
CA ALA A 42 -0.86 7.99 8.75
C ALA A 42 -0.21 7.73 7.40
N ARG A 43 0.43 8.76 6.83
CA ARG A 43 1.07 8.66 5.53
C ARG A 43 2.04 7.49 5.64
N ALA A 44 1.80 6.44 4.87
CA ALA A 44 2.63 5.25 4.94
C ALA A 44 4.10 5.67 4.73
N THR A 45 4.89 5.54 5.79
CA THR A 45 6.32 5.87 5.79
C THR A 45 7.16 4.71 5.25
N THR A 46 6.56 3.52 5.18
CA THR A 46 7.19 2.31 4.65
C THR A 46 6.40 1.76 3.46
N LEU A 47 7.09 0.96 2.64
CA LEU A 47 6.50 0.31 1.47
C LEU A 47 5.48 -0.76 1.88
N GLU A 48 5.70 -1.50 2.98
CA GLU A 48 4.70 -2.47 3.48
C GLU A 48 3.42 -1.75 3.95
N GLY A 49 3.56 -0.60 4.60
CA GLY A 49 2.44 0.24 5.01
C GLY A 49 1.62 0.73 3.81
N ALA A 50 2.29 1.08 2.72
CA ALA A 50 1.63 1.52 1.49
C ALA A 50 0.83 0.37 0.86
N LEU A 51 1.41 -0.84 0.75
CA LEU A 51 0.73 -2.03 0.24
C LEU A 51 -0.48 -2.42 1.10
N THR A 52 -0.34 -2.34 2.42
CA THR A 52 -1.43 -2.64 3.35
C THR A 52 -2.57 -1.63 3.21
N ALA A 53 -2.25 -0.34 3.04
CA ALA A 53 -3.24 0.68 2.80
C ALA A 53 -3.98 0.49 1.47
N GLN A 54 -3.29 0.05 0.41
CA GLN A 54 -3.91 -0.28 -0.88
C GLN A 54 -4.87 -1.49 -0.76
N LEU A 55 -4.50 -2.51 0.01
CA LEU A 55 -5.36 -3.67 0.25
C LEU A 55 -6.62 -3.29 1.04
N VAL A 56 -6.48 -2.47 2.09
CA VAL A 56 -7.61 -1.99 2.90
C VAL A 56 -8.54 -1.10 2.09
N ARG A 57 -8.00 -0.29 1.17
CA ARG A 57 -8.79 0.52 0.23
C ARG A 57 -9.42 -0.29 -0.92
N GLY A 58 -9.06 -1.57 -1.06
CA GLY A 58 -9.55 -2.42 -2.15
C GLY A 58 -8.95 -2.11 -3.53
N GLU A 59 -7.86 -1.33 -3.56
CA GLU A 59 -7.12 -0.98 -4.79
C GLU A 59 -6.36 -2.19 -5.34
N ILE A 60 -5.97 -3.11 -4.45
CA ILE A 60 -5.36 -4.39 -4.78
C ILE A 60 -6.10 -5.51 -4.07
N ASN A 61 -6.08 -6.71 -4.66
CA ASN A 61 -6.60 -7.91 -4.03
C ASN A 61 -5.53 -8.64 -3.21
N ARG A 62 -5.95 -9.67 -2.47
CA ARG A 62 -5.07 -10.45 -1.60
C ARG A 62 -3.90 -11.12 -2.32
N GLU A 63 -4.13 -11.67 -3.51
CA GLU A 63 -3.08 -12.33 -4.29
C GLU A 63 -2.03 -11.32 -4.79
N GLN A 64 -2.48 -10.14 -5.21
CA GLN A 64 -1.60 -9.05 -5.62
C GLN A 64 -0.76 -8.54 -4.45
N TYR A 65 -1.36 -8.39 -3.27
CA TYR A 65 -0.63 -8.05 -2.05
C TYR A 65 0.46 -9.07 -1.72
N GLN A 66 0.14 -10.37 -1.75
CA GLN A 66 1.10 -11.44 -1.47
C GLN A 66 2.27 -11.44 -2.45
N ARG A 67 2.00 -11.37 -3.76
CA ARG A 67 3.06 -11.32 -4.78
C ARG A 67 3.95 -10.07 -4.65
N ALA A 68 3.36 -8.93 -4.28
CA ALA A 68 4.11 -7.70 -4.07
C ALA A 68 5.00 -7.80 -2.82
N LEU A 69 4.48 -8.37 -1.73
CA LEU A 69 5.21 -8.59 -0.49
C LEU A 69 6.36 -9.57 -0.68
N GLU A 70 6.15 -10.66 -1.42
CA GLU A 70 7.20 -11.63 -1.78
C GLU A 70 8.35 -10.98 -2.55
N ARG A 71 8.04 -10.12 -3.53
CA ARG A 71 9.07 -9.39 -4.28
C ARG A 71 9.84 -8.41 -3.40
N LEU A 72 9.15 -7.75 -2.47
CA LEU A 72 9.79 -6.84 -1.53
C LEU A 72 10.74 -7.61 -0.61
N ALA A 73 10.30 -8.74 -0.06
CA ALA A 73 11.13 -9.60 0.79
C ALA A 73 12.33 -10.18 0.03
N ALA A 74 12.16 -10.63 -1.21
CA ALA A 74 13.26 -11.13 -2.03
C ALA A 74 14.32 -10.05 -2.32
N ARG A 75 13.88 -8.80 -2.47
CA ARG A 75 14.77 -7.66 -2.64
C ARG A 75 15.47 -7.29 -1.34
N ASP A 76 14.76 -7.31 -0.22
CA ASP A 76 15.33 -7.03 1.08
C ASP A 76 16.38 -8.08 1.47
N GLU A 77 16.15 -9.37 1.20
CA GLU A 77 17.16 -10.41 1.39
C GLU A 77 18.42 -10.18 0.53
N ALA A 78 18.25 -9.65 -0.69
CA ALA A 78 19.38 -9.34 -1.56
C ALA A 78 20.16 -8.09 -1.09
N GLU A 79 19.48 -7.09 -0.53
CA GLU A 79 20.10 -5.85 -0.04
C GLU A 79 20.64 -6.00 1.40
N HIS A 80 20.00 -6.83 2.23
CA HIS A 80 20.26 -7.03 3.66
C HIS A 80 20.20 -8.53 4.02
N PRO A 81 21.17 -9.35 3.59
CA PRO A 81 21.15 -10.77 3.87
C PRO A 81 21.22 -11.05 5.37
N LEU A 82 20.25 -11.82 5.89
CA LEU A 82 20.21 -12.18 7.30
C LEU A 82 21.20 -13.32 7.57
N SER A 83 22.26 -13.03 8.33
CA SER A 83 23.16 -14.07 8.84
C SER A 83 22.53 -14.72 10.06
N VAL A 84 22.19 -15.99 9.95
CA VAL A 84 21.76 -16.79 11.11
C VAL A 84 23.01 -17.09 11.95
N PRO A 85 23.07 -16.68 13.23
CA PRO A 85 24.19 -17.04 14.08
C PRO A 85 24.24 -18.57 14.22
N GLU A 86 25.43 -19.16 14.08
CA GLU A 86 25.60 -20.57 14.33
C GLU A 86 25.14 -20.89 15.75
N LYS A 87 24.41 -21.99 15.89
CA LYS A 87 23.94 -22.52 17.18
C LYS A 87 25.16 -23.07 17.94
N GLY A 88 26.08 -22.21 18.37
CA GLY A 88 27.42 -22.62 18.80
C GLY A 88 28.12 -21.75 19.84
N ASP A 89 27.66 -20.54 20.13
CA ASP A 89 28.37 -19.60 21.02
C ASP A 89 27.64 -19.45 22.36
N SER A 90 27.03 -20.54 22.84
CA SER A 90 26.62 -20.67 24.24
C SER A 90 27.67 -21.51 24.99
N SER A 91 28.92 -21.05 24.97
CA SER A 91 29.94 -21.57 25.88
C SER A 91 30.98 -20.50 26.22
N ALA A 92 31.13 -20.31 27.53
CA ALA A 92 32.29 -19.79 28.25
C ALA A 92 32.51 -18.27 28.31
N GLY A 93 32.01 -17.70 29.39
CA GLY A 93 32.49 -16.46 29.99
C GLY A 93 32.13 -16.44 31.48
N ALA A 94 32.66 -17.44 32.21
CA ALA A 94 32.74 -17.44 33.67
C ALA A 94 33.89 -16.52 34.11
#